data_AF-A0A7W9LST8-F1
#
_entry.id   AF-A0A7W9LST8-F1
#
_cell.length_a   1.000
_cell.length_b   1.000
_cell.length_c   1.000
_cell.angle_alpha   90.00
_cell.angle_beta   90.00
_cell.angle_gamma   90.00
#
_symmetry.space_group_name_H-M   'P 1'
#
loop_
_entity.id
_entity.type
_entity.pdbx_description
1 polymer ?
#
loop_
_entity_poly.entity_id
_entity_poly.type
_entity_poly.pdbx_seq_one_letter_code
_entity_poly.pdbx_strand_id
1 'polypeptide(L)'
;MTTLFAVMSRRALTRGTASHGPVYRIRTVLWHPDFRISAVEEHLSVRLPAHKRWSQLADVLIEHGTGAPRAAETGASHPGALVVAVHQGSRCWMRLGAGDTVLALEAAGQGDPQESWETLASLAHAWLVAGLPAAALGSAAPYARWTQASDSPWSNRRSRCRADSASPECDRPTEE
;
A
#
# COMPACT_ATOMS: atom_id res chain seq x y z
N MET A 1 -25.28 -4.94 -4.03
CA MET A 1 -23.90 -4.91 -3.51
C MET A 1 -23.09 -4.06 -4.45
N THR A 2 -22.59 -2.91 -4.00
CA THR A 2 -21.73 -2.07 -4.84
C THR A 2 -20.30 -2.61 -4.78
N THR A 3 -19.71 -2.84 -5.95
CA THR A 3 -18.33 -3.31 -6.07
C THR A 3 -17.38 -2.13 -6.01
N LEU A 4 -16.48 -2.13 -5.03
CA LEU A 4 -15.38 -1.18 -4.95
C LEU A 4 -14.15 -1.77 -5.67
N PHE A 5 -13.49 -0.95 -6.48
CA PHE A 5 -12.27 -1.36 -7.18
C PHE A 5 -11.07 -0.69 -6.51
N ALA A 6 -10.00 -1.47 -6.31
CA ALA A 6 -8.75 -0.96 -5.78
C ALA A 6 -7.61 -1.30 -6.74
N VAL A 7 -6.80 -0.30 -7.09
CA VAL A 7 -5.53 -0.51 -7.80
C VAL A 7 -4.41 -0.14 -6.85
N MET A 8 -3.47 -1.06 -6.65
CA MET A 8 -2.36 -0.88 -5.73
C MET A 8 -1.03 -0.98 -6.48
N SER A 9 -0.10 -0.10 -6.15
CA SER A 9 1.30 -0.23 -6.56
C SER A 9 2.20 -0.22 -5.33
N ARG A 10 3.28 -1.00 -5.38
CA ARG A 10 4.27 -1.11 -4.31
C ARG A 10 5.63 -0.67 -4.81
N ARG A 11 6.33 0.17 -4.04
CA ARG A 11 7.72 0.56 -4.29
C ARG A 11 8.57 0.21 -3.07
N ALA A 12 9.54 -0.68 -3.27
CA ALA A 12 10.49 -1.03 -2.20
C ALA A 12 11.34 0.19 -1.83
N LEU A 13 11.36 0.52 -0.53
CA LEU A 13 12.27 1.52 0.05
C LEU A 13 13.50 0.83 0.64
N THR A 14 13.32 -0.38 1.18
CA THR A 14 14.41 -1.29 1.56
C THR A 14 14.11 -2.68 1.04
N ARG A 15 15.15 -3.39 0.60
CA ARG A 15 15.06 -4.84 0.43
C ARG A 15 15.20 -5.48 1.81
N GLY A 16 14.34 -6.44 2.13
CA GLY A 16 14.46 -7.21 3.37
C GLY A 16 15.82 -7.91 3.44
N THR A 17 16.30 -8.14 4.65
CA THR A 17 17.50 -8.93 4.95
C THR A 17 17.12 -10.12 5.82
N ALA A 18 18.09 -10.99 6.13
CA ALA A 18 17.86 -12.12 7.04
C ALA A 18 17.35 -11.68 8.43
N SER A 19 17.63 -10.44 8.84
CA SER A 19 17.30 -9.93 10.18
C SER A 19 16.18 -8.90 10.19
N HIS A 20 15.81 -8.36 9.03
CA HIS A 20 14.80 -7.31 8.93
C HIS A 20 13.91 -7.51 7.70
N GLY A 21 12.59 -7.41 7.88
CA GLY A 21 11.62 -7.43 6.79
C GLY A 21 11.74 -6.21 5.86
N PRO A 22 11.19 -6.33 4.64
CA PRO A 22 11.16 -5.24 3.68
C PRO A 22 10.27 -4.07 4.15
N VAL A 23 10.54 -2.90 3.57
CA VAL A 23 9.73 -1.69 3.72
C VAL A 23 9.27 -1.24 2.34
N TYR A 24 7.97 -1.00 2.21
CA TYR A 24 7.35 -0.55 0.97
C TYR A 24 6.64 0.78 1.19
N ARG A 25 6.74 1.65 0.18
CA ARG A 25 5.74 2.70 -0.05
C ARG A 25 4.66 2.11 -0.93
N ILE A 26 3.44 2.10 -0.42
CA ILE A 26 2.26 1.63 -1.14
C ILE A 26 1.48 2.85 -1.62
N ARG A 27 0.93 2.75 -2.83
CA ARG A 27 -0.04 3.71 -3.34
C ARG A 27 -1.31 2.96 -3.73
N THR A 28 -2.43 3.35 -3.15
CA THR A 28 -3.74 2.76 -3.40
C THR A 28 -4.63 3.76 -4.11
N VAL A 29 -5.31 3.33 -5.16
CA VAL A 29 -6.40 4.07 -5.80
C VAL A 29 -7.68 3.30 -5.54
N LEU A 30 -8.55 3.85 -4.70
CA LEU A 30 -9.90 3.34 -4.49
C LEU A 30 -10.85 4.03 -5.45
N TRP A 31 -11.62 3.26 -6.18
CA TRP A 31 -12.62 3.75 -7.11
C TRP A 31 -13.99 3.19 -6.76
N HIS A 32 -14.93 4.10 -6.53
CA HIS A 32 -16.33 3.75 -6.33
C HIS A 32 -17.13 4.09 -7.59
N PRO A 33 -17.74 3.09 -8.26
CA PRO A 33 -18.39 3.30 -9.55
C PRO A 33 -19.51 4.34 -9.48
N ASP A 34 -20.27 4.34 -8.38
CA ASP A 34 -21.46 5.18 -8.26
C ASP A 34 -21.13 6.66 -8.02
N PHE A 35 -19.95 6.97 -7.48
CA PHE A 35 -19.60 8.34 -7.10
C PHE A 35 -18.64 9.00 -8.08
N ARG A 36 -18.02 8.24 -9.01
CA ARG A 36 -16.92 8.71 -9.88
C ARG A 36 -15.78 9.42 -9.14
N ILE A 37 -15.71 9.27 -7.82
CA ILE A 37 -14.63 9.77 -6.97
C ILE A 37 -13.58 8.67 -6.88
N SER A 38 -12.34 9.03 -7.17
CA SER A 38 -11.18 8.22 -6.84
C SER A 38 -10.50 8.80 -5.60
N ALA A 39 -10.33 7.98 -4.57
CA ALA A 39 -9.46 8.31 -3.45
C ALA A 39 -8.07 7.76 -3.77
N VAL A 40 -7.07 8.62 -3.74
CA VAL A 40 -5.67 8.23 -3.84
C VAL A 40 -5.06 8.33 -2.46
N GLU A 41 -4.40 7.26 -2.05
CA GLU A 41 -3.82 7.12 -0.75
C GLU A 41 -2.39 6.57 -0.89
N GLU A 42 -1.49 7.03 -0.03
CA GLU A 42 -0.13 6.51 0.04
C GLU A 42 0.27 6.29 1.50
N HIS A 43 0.95 5.17 1.77
CA HIS A 43 1.38 4.80 3.11
C HIS A 43 2.65 3.95 3.10
N LEU A 44 3.24 3.78 4.29
CA LEU A 44 4.34 2.89 4.56
C LEU A 44 3.83 1.55 5.11
N SER A 45 4.20 0.47 4.41
CA SER A 45 3.97 -0.91 4.84
C SER A 45 5.30 -1.55 5.22
N VAL A 46 5.38 -2.10 6.44
CA VAL A 46 6.61 -2.61 7.04
C VAL A 46 6.39 -4.02 7.57
N ARG A 47 7.24 -4.96 7.12
CA ARG A 47 7.26 -6.31 7.67
C ARG A 47 8.20 -6.39 8.87
N LEU A 48 7.72 -6.94 9.98
CA LEU A 48 8.48 -7.17 11.20
C LEU A 48 9.22 -8.53 11.19
N PRO A 49 10.39 -8.63 11.85
CA PRO A 49 11.11 -7.56 12.55
C PRO A 49 11.65 -6.51 11.58
N ALA A 50 11.72 -5.23 11.98
CA ALA A 50 12.25 -4.15 11.15
C ALA A 50 13.13 -3.22 11.98
N HIS A 51 13.97 -2.42 11.32
CA HIS A 51 14.71 -1.35 12.02
C HIS A 51 13.72 -0.45 12.76
N LYS A 52 14.02 -0.12 14.03
CA LYS A 52 13.14 0.67 14.91
C LYS A 52 12.58 1.94 14.26
N ARG A 53 13.40 2.64 13.47
CA ARG A 53 12.95 3.85 12.75
C ARG A 53 11.80 3.56 11.78
N TRP A 54 11.81 2.42 11.10
CA TRP A 54 10.80 2.06 10.12
C TRP A 54 9.54 1.55 10.79
N SER A 55 9.67 0.70 11.81
CA SER A 55 8.50 0.19 12.52
C SER A 55 7.70 1.29 13.23
N GLN A 56 8.37 2.33 13.72
CA GLN A 56 7.69 3.48 14.35
C GLN A 56 7.05 4.47 13.37
N LEU A 57 7.46 4.44 12.10
CA LEU A 57 6.88 5.28 11.04
C LEU A 57 5.88 4.52 10.16
N ALA A 58 5.65 3.24 10.44
CA ALA A 58 4.77 2.40 9.64
C ALA A 58 3.31 2.78 9.88
N ASP A 59 2.57 2.96 8.79
CA ASP A 59 1.11 3.06 8.84
C ASP A 59 0.47 1.66 8.87
N VAL A 60 1.15 0.70 8.22
CA VAL A 60 0.77 -0.72 8.15
C VAL A 60 1.93 -1.59 8.62
N LEU A 61 1.66 -2.46 9.59
CA LEU A 61 2.61 -3.45 10.08
C LEU A 61 2.16 -4.87 9.75
N ILE A 62 3.10 -5.66 9.24
CA ILE A 62 2.91 -7.08 8.94
C ILE A 62 3.84 -7.89 9.84
N GLU A 63 3.30 -8.82 10.60
CA GLU A 63 4.09 -9.65 11.50
C GLU A 63 3.69 -11.12 11.38
N HIS A 64 4.70 -12.00 11.37
CA HIS A 64 4.44 -13.42 11.52
C HIS A 64 4.20 -13.75 13.00
N GLY A 65 3.06 -14.35 13.32
CA GLY A 65 2.66 -14.66 14.68
C GLY A 65 1.23 -15.17 14.76
N THR A 66 0.70 -15.32 15.97
CA THR A 66 -0.63 -15.90 16.18
C THR A 66 -1.48 -15.14 17.18
N GLY A 67 -2.78 -15.05 16.88
CA GLY A 67 -3.80 -14.59 17.80
C GLY A 67 -4.02 -13.08 17.84
N ALA A 68 -5.22 -12.71 18.28
CA ALA A 68 -5.61 -11.32 18.48
C ALA A 68 -4.80 -10.57 19.55
N PRO A 69 -4.39 -11.19 20.69
CA PRO A 69 -3.55 -10.51 21.67
C PRO A 69 -2.24 -10.00 21.07
N ARG A 70 -1.61 -10.80 20.19
CA ARG A 70 -0.38 -10.38 19.52
C ARG A 70 -0.59 -9.18 18.61
N ALA A 71 -1.69 -9.15 17.85
CA ALA A 71 -2.03 -8.00 17.01
C ALA A 71 -2.27 -6.73 17.83
N ALA A 72 -2.92 -6.86 19.00
CA ALA A 72 -3.14 -5.76 19.93
C ALA A 72 -1.83 -5.26 20.56
N GLU A 73 -0.98 -6.16 21.07
CA GLU A 73 0.34 -5.83 21.63
C GLU A 73 1.25 -5.14 20.63
N THR A 74 1.28 -5.63 19.38
CA THR A 74 2.06 -5.03 18.31
C THR A 74 1.53 -3.64 17.95
N GLY A 75 0.20 -3.46 17.92
CA GLY A 75 -0.42 -2.14 17.76
C GLY A 75 -0.09 -1.17 18.88
N ALA A 76 -0.15 -1.62 20.14
CA ALA A 76 0.20 -0.81 21.31
C ALA A 76 1.67 -0.36 21.30
N SER A 77 2.56 -1.22 20.78
CA SER A 77 3.99 -0.93 20.66
C SER A 77 4.33 0.04 19.50
N HIS A 78 3.38 0.24 18.58
CA HIS A 78 3.56 1.04 17.36
C HIS A 78 2.35 1.95 17.12
N PRO A 79 2.21 3.05 17.89
CA PRO A 79 1.01 3.89 17.83
C PRO A 79 0.79 4.61 16.50
N GLY A 80 1.80 4.68 15.62
CA GLY A 80 1.66 5.19 14.26
C GLY A 80 0.95 4.23 13.30
N ALA A 81 0.90 2.92 13.62
CA ALA A 81 0.30 1.92 12.75
C ALA A 81 -1.22 1.90 12.93
N LEU A 82 -1.93 2.38 11.92
CA LEU A 82 -3.39 2.31 11.86
C LEU A 82 -3.86 0.88 11.56
N VAL A 83 -3.06 0.06 10.88
CA VAL A 83 -3.36 -1.35 10.62
C VAL A 83 -2.20 -2.23 11.07
N VAL A 84 -2.51 -3.28 11.82
CA VAL A 84 -1.55 -4.34 12.17
C VAL A 84 -2.12 -5.68 11.76
N ALA A 85 -1.41 -6.40 10.91
CA ALA A 85 -1.75 -7.75 10.48
C ALA A 85 -0.75 -8.76 11.04
N VAL A 86 -1.20 -9.58 11.98
CA VAL A 86 -0.44 -10.72 12.50
C VAL A 86 -0.93 -11.98 11.82
N HIS A 87 -0.06 -12.77 11.21
CA HIS A 87 -0.49 -13.93 10.43
C HIS A 87 0.34 -15.19 10.68
N GLN A 88 -0.32 -16.34 10.53
CA GLN A 88 0.28 -17.66 10.50
C GLN A 88 -0.39 -18.49 9.40
N GLY A 89 0.36 -18.76 8.32
CA GLY A 89 -0.17 -19.48 7.15
C GLY A 89 -1.41 -18.79 6.59
N SER A 90 -2.51 -19.55 6.49
CA SER A 90 -3.80 -19.09 5.96
C SER A 90 -4.66 -18.31 6.96
N ARG A 91 -4.16 -17.96 8.14
CA ARG A 91 -4.91 -17.17 9.14
C ARG A 91 -4.23 -15.84 9.41
N CYS A 92 -5.04 -14.81 9.60
CA CYS A 92 -4.59 -13.47 9.93
C CYS A 92 -5.51 -12.84 11.00
N TRP A 93 -4.90 -12.14 11.93
CA TRP A 93 -5.54 -11.32 12.95
C TRP A 93 -5.18 -9.88 12.67
N MET A 94 -6.15 -9.09 12.24
CA MET A 94 -5.96 -7.72 11.79
C MET A 94 -6.58 -6.74 12.78
N ARG A 95 -5.73 -5.97 13.47
CA ARG A 95 -6.17 -4.82 14.25
C ARG A 95 -6.39 -3.62 13.34
N LEU A 96 -7.50 -2.93 13.53
CA LEU A 96 -7.89 -1.75 12.74
C LEU A 96 -8.07 -0.53 13.65
N GLY A 97 -7.40 0.56 13.32
CA GLY A 97 -7.49 1.83 14.03
C GLY A 97 -6.79 1.84 15.39
N ALA A 98 -7.12 2.86 16.19
CA ALA A 98 -6.61 3.00 17.54
C ALA A 98 -7.27 2.06 18.56
N GLY A 99 -8.40 1.44 18.20
CA GLY A 99 -9.15 0.55 19.10
C GLY A 99 -8.54 -0.84 19.27
N ASP A 100 -9.21 -1.64 20.10
CA ASP A 100 -8.83 -3.03 20.41
C ASP A 100 -9.54 -4.06 19.51
N THR A 101 -10.31 -3.60 18.52
CA THR A 101 -11.02 -4.48 17.60
C THR A 101 -10.04 -5.19 16.68
N VAL A 102 -10.07 -6.52 16.71
CA VAL A 102 -9.27 -7.38 15.84
C VAL A 102 -10.20 -8.26 15.00
N LEU A 103 -10.00 -8.25 13.69
CA LEU A 103 -10.67 -9.13 12.75
C LEU A 103 -9.85 -10.40 12.56
N ALA A 104 -10.47 -11.56 12.75
CA ALA A 104 -9.90 -12.84 12.35
C ALA A 104 -10.31 -13.16 10.92
N LEU A 105 -9.33 -13.42 10.06
CA LEU A 105 -9.50 -13.65 8.63
C LEU A 105 -8.82 -14.96 8.24
N GLU A 106 -9.41 -15.64 7.27
CA GLU A 106 -8.87 -16.86 6.67
C GLU A 106 -8.69 -16.64 5.17
N ALA A 107 -7.52 -17.00 4.65
CA ALA A 107 -7.20 -16.84 3.24
C ALA A 107 -8.07 -17.81 2.43
N ALA A 108 -8.79 -17.28 1.45
CA ALA A 108 -9.51 -18.07 0.47
C ALA A 108 -8.74 -18.09 -0.85
N GLY A 109 -8.50 -19.29 -1.41
CA GLY A 109 -7.95 -19.46 -2.76
C GLY A 109 -6.53 -20.03 -2.82
N GLN A 110 -6.00 -20.09 -4.05
CA GLN A 110 -4.64 -20.54 -4.35
C GLN A 110 -3.70 -19.32 -4.44
N GLY A 111 -2.53 -19.38 -3.79
CA GLY A 111 -1.52 -18.32 -3.82
C GLY A 111 -0.64 -18.33 -2.58
N ASP A 112 0.32 -17.41 -2.50
CA ASP A 112 1.08 -17.15 -1.27
C ASP A 112 0.17 -16.39 -0.28
N PRO A 113 -0.19 -17.00 0.86
CA PRO A 113 -1.00 -16.34 1.87
C PRO A 113 -0.32 -15.06 2.39
N GLN A 114 1.01 -15.03 2.44
CA GLN A 114 1.73 -13.88 2.97
C GLN A 114 1.53 -12.62 2.11
N GLU A 115 1.75 -12.70 0.80
CA GLU A 115 1.50 -11.57 -0.11
C GLU A 115 0.04 -11.12 -0.07
N SER A 116 -0.88 -12.07 0.11
CA SER A 116 -2.31 -11.78 0.25
C SER A 116 -2.59 -10.95 1.50
N TRP A 117 -1.95 -11.26 2.62
CA TRP A 117 -2.10 -10.50 3.87
C TRP A 117 -1.53 -9.09 3.79
N GLU A 118 -0.37 -8.91 3.18
CA GLU A 118 0.23 -7.57 3.00
C GLU A 118 -0.68 -6.66 2.18
N THR A 119 -1.24 -7.23 1.10
CA THR A 119 -2.16 -6.52 0.20
C THR A 119 -3.45 -6.18 0.92
N LEU A 120 -4.04 -7.14 1.65
CA LEU A 120 -5.28 -6.92 2.39
C LEU A 120 -5.12 -5.89 3.52
N ALA A 121 -4.00 -5.90 4.25
CA ALA A 121 -3.71 -4.93 5.30
C ALA A 121 -3.56 -3.50 4.73
N SER A 122 -2.88 -3.39 3.58
CA SER A 122 -2.71 -2.11 2.88
C SER A 122 -4.05 -1.60 2.31
N LEU A 123 -4.91 -2.50 1.82
CA LEU A 123 -6.28 -2.14 1.41
C LEU A 123 -7.12 -1.69 2.62
N ALA A 124 -6.99 -2.37 3.76
CA ALA A 124 -7.66 -1.98 4.99
C ALA A 124 -7.28 -0.57 5.43
N HIS A 125 -5.99 -0.21 5.29
CA HIS A 125 -5.51 1.15 5.56
C HIS A 125 -6.23 2.18 4.68
N ALA A 126 -6.20 1.97 3.36
CA ALA A 126 -6.87 2.87 2.40
C ALA A 126 -8.38 2.96 2.66
N TRP A 127 -9.03 1.85 3.04
CA TRP A 127 -10.44 1.80 3.42
C TRP A 127 -10.75 2.69 4.62
N LEU A 128 -9.93 2.59 5.68
CA LEU A 128 -10.08 3.42 6.88
C LEU A 128 -9.82 4.91 6.59
N VAL A 129 -8.78 5.23 5.81
CA VAL A 129 -8.46 6.61 5.41
C VAL A 129 -9.57 7.22 4.55
N ALA A 130 -10.24 6.42 3.73
CA ALA A 130 -11.42 6.83 2.98
C ALA A 130 -12.68 7.03 3.85
N GLY A 131 -12.59 6.84 5.17
CA GLY A 131 -13.71 7.00 6.11
C GLY A 131 -14.73 5.86 6.04
N LEU A 132 -14.38 4.73 5.43
CA LEU A 132 -15.29 3.60 5.30
C LEU A 132 -15.29 2.74 6.59
N PRO A 133 -16.43 2.15 6.97
CA PRO A 133 -16.55 1.45 8.24
C PRO A 133 -15.75 0.15 8.26
N ALA A 134 -14.97 -0.07 9.32
CA ALA A 134 -14.16 -1.27 9.52
C ALA A 134 -14.97 -2.58 9.45
N ALA A 135 -16.20 -2.56 9.97
CA ALA A 135 -17.09 -3.72 9.96
C ALA A 135 -17.45 -4.21 8.54
N ALA A 136 -17.44 -3.32 7.55
CA ALA A 136 -17.74 -3.67 6.16
C ALA A 136 -16.56 -4.35 5.44
N LEU A 137 -15.33 -4.23 5.97
CA LEU A 137 -14.14 -4.83 5.38
C LEU A 137 -14.23 -6.36 5.36
N GLY A 138 -14.72 -6.98 6.44
CA GLY A 138 -14.87 -8.43 6.55
C GLY A 138 -15.84 -9.03 5.52
N SER A 139 -16.85 -8.26 5.12
CA SER A 139 -17.81 -8.66 4.08
C SER A 139 -17.30 -8.41 2.65
N ALA A 140 -16.36 -7.49 2.46
CA ALA A 140 -15.80 -7.12 1.16
C ALA A 140 -14.56 -7.96 0.76
N ALA A 141 -13.82 -8.48 1.75
CA ALA A 141 -12.59 -9.25 1.56
C ALA A 141 -12.67 -10.44 0.59
N PRO A 142 -13.73 -11.27 0.54
CA PRO A 142 -13.76 -12.43 -0.37
C PRO A 142 -13.89 -12.07 -1.87
N TYR A 143 -14.14 -10.80 -2.22
CA TYR A 143 -14.36 -10.36 -3.60
C TYR A 143 -13.19 -9.59 -4.21
N ALA A 144 -12.09 -9.40 -3.48
CA ALA A 144 -10.93 -8.71 -4.00
C ALA A 144 -10.19 -9.61 -5.02
N ARG A 145 -10.49 -9.42 -6.31
CA ARG A 145 -9.74 -10.03 -7.41
C ARG A 145 -8.48 -9.22 -7.67
N TRP A 146 -7.34 -9.71 -7.21
CA TRP A 146 -6.06 -9.03 -7.34
C TRP A 146 -5.47 -9.22 -8.74
N THR A 147 -5.31 -8.14 -9.49
CA THR A 147 -4.43 -8.10 -10.67
C THR A 147 -3.18 -7.33 -10.30
N GLN A 148 -2.09 -8.04 -10.03
CA GLN A 148 -0.80 -7.40 -9.84
C GLN A 148 -0.35 -6.84 -11.19
N ALA A 149 -0.22 -5.51 -11.30
CA ALA A 149 0.55 -4.93 -12.38
C ALA A 149 2.03 -5.24 -12.07
N SER A 150 2.49 -6.40 -12.52
CA SER A 150 3.93 -6.68 -12.60
C SER A 150 4.57 -5.53 -13.37
N ASP A 151 5.64 -4.97 -12.81
CA ASP A 151 6.40 -3.83 -13.31
C ASP A 151 6.25 -3.64 -14.82
N SER A 152 5.38 -2.70 -15.22
CA SER A 152 5.36 -2.28 -16.62
C SER A 152 6.67 -1.55 -16.90
N PRO A 153 7.44 -1.97 -17.92
CA PRO A 153 8.68 -1.34 -18.32
C PRO A 153 8.39 -0.07 -19.12
N TRP A 154 7.65 0.89 -18.55
CA TRP A 154 7.44 2.17 -19.21
C TRP A 154 8.58 3.13 -18.89
N SER A 155 9.63 2.96 -19.67
CA SER A 155 10.59 3.95 -20.18
C SER A 155 10.87 5.22 -19.36
N ASN A 156 12.17 5.37 -19.07
CA ASN A 156 12.88 6.64 -19.03
C ASN A 156 12.49 7.55 -20.21
N ARG A 157 11.46 8.38 -20.05
CA ARG A 157 11.31 9.61 -20.83
C ARG A 157 11.78 10.76 -19.95
N ARG A 158 13.08 11.03 -20.04
CA ARG A 158 13.68 12.27 -19.53
C ARG A 158 12.87 13.44 -20.09
N SER A 159 12.12 14.10 -19.22
CA SER A 159 11.74 15.48 -19.41
C SER A 159 13.01 16.32 -19.35
N ARG A 160 13.56 16.66 -20.52
CA ARG A 160 14.37 17.88 -20.68
C ARG A 160 13.52 18.87 -21.44
N CYS A 161 12.81 19.70 -20.70
CA CYS A 161 12.31 20.96 -21.22
C CYS A 161 13.18 22.09 -20.63
N ARG A 162 13.49 23.04 -21.51
CA ARG A 162 14.28 24.29 -21.37
C ARG A 162 15.80 24.15 -21.53
N ALA A 163 16.46 25.01 -22.30
CA ALA A 163 16.08 26.36 -22.70
C ALA A 163 16.33 26.65 -24.20
N ASP A 164 15.33 27.26 -24.83
CA ASP A 164 15.50 28.17 -25.98
C ASP A 164 16.37 29.35 -25.55
N SER A 165 17.39 29.64 -26.34
CA SER A 165 17.96 30.99 -26.52
C SER A 165 18.82 30.96 -27.79
N ALA A 166 18.19 31.19 -28.93
CA ALA A 166 18.86 31.73 -30.10
C ALA A 166 17.91 32.78 -30.68
N SER A 167 18.25 34.04 -30.44
CA SER A 167 17.56 35.20 -30.98
C SER A 167 17.70 35.26 -32.52
N PRO A 168 16.76 35.91 -33.22
CA PRO A 168 16.88 36.15 -34.65
C PRO A 168 17.81 37.34 -34.88
N GLU A 169 18.77 37.21 -35.79
CA GLU A 169 19.50 38.35 -36.30
C GLU A 169 19.31 38.46 -37.81
N CYS A 170 18.85 39.65 -38.19
CA CYS A 170 18.38 40.07 -39.49
C CYS A 170 19.46 40.04 -40.57
N ASP A 171 19.00 39.84 -41.81
CA ASP A 171 19.40 40.52 -43.04
C ASP A 171 20.84 41.03 -43.19
N ARG A 172 21.49 40.57 -44.25
CA ARG A 172 21.84 41.45 -45.39
C ARG A 172 22.32 40.67 -46.63
N PRO A 173 21.90 41.06 -47.84
CA PRO A 173 22.53 40.65 -49.08
C PRO A 173 23.61 41.66 -49.50
N THR A 174 24.72 41.20 -50.06
CA THR A 174 25.46 41.98 -51.06
C THR A 174 26.18 41.10 -52.07
N GLU A 175 26.01 41.53 -53.31
CA GLU A 175 26.60 41.15 -54.60
C GLU A 175 28.13 41.01 -54.59
N GLU A 176 28.68 40.08 -55.38
CA GLU A 176 29.34 40.33 -56.68
C GLU A 176 29.49 39.01 -57.47
#